data_AF-A0A7C2KH73-F1
#
_entry.id   AF-A0A7C2KH73-F1
#
_cell.length_a   1.000
_cell.length_b   1.000
_cell.length_c   1.000
_cell.angle_alpha   90.00
_cell.angle_beta   90.00
_cell.angle_gamma   90.00
#
_symmetry.space_group_name_H-M   'P 1'
#
loop_
_entity.id
_entity.type
_entity.pdbx_description
1 polymer ?
#
loop_
_entity_poly.entity_id
_entity_poly.type
_entity_poly.pdbx_seq_one_letter_code
_entity_poly.pdbx_strand_id
1 'polypeptide(L)'
;MIIIYKYEKANLSDDSADHEKTSSSMTKKQAVTGFIISSVFVFGAAILLSYSSDIMSQYKIGGKALGGTFVGTLFMAFTTSLPEIVVSISALKMGSRDMALGNLFGSNLFNLAILSFSDGFYRLGSYFREVPLKGNAFSIISPNHFISGLIGIIFIAIVLSSLMLRRKEKHGPLGFDTLTIGILYIASIYLLYLLR
;
A
#
# COMPACT_ATOMS: atom_id res chain seq x y z
N MET A 1 6.26 11.03 -28.81
CA MET A 1 5.70 9.67 -28.68
C MET A 1 6.60 8.56 -29.24
N ILE A 2 7.14 8.68 -30.47
CA ILE A 2 7.97 7.63 -31.11
C ILE A 2 9.25 7.28 -30.33
N ILE A 3 9.88 8.27 -29.68
CA ILE A 3 11.12 8.07 -28.91
C ILE A 3 10.85 7.29 -27.61
N ILE A 4 9.71 7.57 -26.94
CA ILE A 4 9.28 6.82 -25.75
C ILE A 4 8.96 5.39 -26.15
N TYR A 5 8.18 5.19 -27.23
CA TYR A 5 7.87 3.87 -27.76
C TYR A 5 9.13 3.05 -28.12
N LYS A 6 10.14 3.67 -28.73
CA LYS A 6 11.41 3.00 -29.04
C LYS A 6 12.23 2.66 -27.80
N TYR A 7 12.27 3.54 -26.81
CA TYR A 7 12.99 3.32 -25.55
C TYR A 7 12.32 2.24 -24.70
N GLU A 8 10.99 2.23 -24.67
CA GLU A 8 10.18 1.20 -24.01
C GLU A 8 10.36 -0.13 -24.73
N LYS A 9 10.26 -0.16 -26.07
CA LYS A 9 10.45 -1.39 -26.86
C LYS A 9 11.86 -1.97 -26.75
N ALA A 10 12.90 -1.14 -26.63
CA ALA A 10 14.29 -1.57 -26.48
C ALA A 10 14.61 -2.11 -25.08
N ASN A 11 13.95 -1.60 -24.03
CA ASN A 11 14.07 -2.15 -22.67
C ASN A 11 13.12 -3.33 -22.42
N LEU A 12 11.94 -3.34 -23.07
CA LEU A 12 11.03 -4.48 -23.10
C LEU A 12 11.69 -5.69 -23.76
N SER A 13 12.49 -5.51 -24.81
CA SER A 13 13.22 -6.62 -25.44
C SER A 13 14.33 -7.21 -24.54
N ASP A 14 14.87 -6.43 -23.61
CA ASP A 14 15.89 -6.87 -22.65
C ASP A 14 15.24 -7.66 -21.49
N ASP A 15 14.13 -7.14 -20.93
CA ASP A 15 13.31 -7.86 -19.93
C ASP A 15 12.66 -9.14 -20.52
N SER A 16 12.23 -9.11 -21.80
CA SER A 16 11.64 -10.27 -22.48
C SER A 16 12.67 -11.39 -22.72
N ALA A 17 13.93 -11.04 -23.02
CA ALA A 17 14.98 -12.01 -23.30
C ALA A 17 15.42 -12.80 -22.05
N ASP A 18 15.34 -12.17 -20.87
CA ASP A 18 15.57 -12.83 -19.58
C ASP A 18 14.37 -13.68 -19.13
N HIS A 19 13.13 -13.27 -19.47
CA HIS A 19 11.92 -14.05 -19.19
C HIS A 19 11.73 -15.27 -20.11
N GLU A 20 12.26 -15.26 -21.33
CA GLU A 20 12.12 -16.36 -22.29
C GLU A 20 13.00 -17.58 -21.94
N LYS A 21 14.11 -17.39 -21.20
CA LYS A 21 14.99 -18.50 -20.77
C LYS A 21 14.46 -19.35 -19.62
N THR A 22 13.35 -18.95 -18.98
CA THR A 22 12.69 -19.73 -17.91
C THR A 22 11.26 -20.13 -18.31
N SER A 23 11.05 -20.56 -19.56
CA SER A 23 9.86 -21.35 -19.91
C SER A 23 9.97 -22.75 -19.29
N SER A 24 9.85 -22.79 -17.97
CA SER A 24 9.60 -23.99 -17.17
C SER A 24 8.47 -24.79 -17.82
N SER A 25 8.64 -26.11 -17.94
CA SER A 25 7.72 -27.05 -18.59
C SER A 25 6.40 -27.27 -17.82
N MET A 26 5.94 -26.26 -17.08
CA MET A 26 4.72 -26.34 -16.29
C MET A 26 3.49 -26.32 -17.17
N THR A 27 2.62 -27.31 -16.96
CA THR A 27 1.31 -27.33 -17.61
C THR A 27 0.47 -26.17 -17.08
N LYS A 28 -0.36 -25.55 -17.94
CA LYS A 28 -1.28 -24.46 -17.54
C LYS A 28 -2.08 -24.78 -16.27
N LYS A 29 -2.53 -26.03 -16.13
CA LYS A 29 -3.21 -26.52 -14.92
C LYS A 29 -2.33 -26.44 -13.67
N GLN A 30 -1.05 -26.84 -13.76
CA GLN A 30 -0.11 -26.77 -12.64
C GLN A 30 0.17 -25.32 -12.22
N ALA A 31 0.32 -24.41 -13.19
CA ALA A 31 0.50 -22.99 -12.91
C ALA A 31 -0.73 -22.39 -12.21
N VAL A 32 -1.94 -22.66 -12.71
CA VAL A 32 -3.19 -22.17 -12.10
C VAL A 32 -3.40 -22.74 -10.70
N THR A 33 -3.21 -24.05 -10.52
CA THR A 33 -3.36 -24.69 -9.21
C THR A 33 -2.33 -24.16 -8.21
N GLY A 34 -1.07 -24.04 -8.63
CA GLY A 34 -0.01 -23.48 -7.78
C GLY A 34 -0.30 -22.02 -7.39
N PHE A 35 -0.80 -21.21 -8.34
CA PHE A 35 -1.23 -19.85 -8.08
C PHE A 35 -2.37 -19.79 -7.05
N ILE A 36 -3.46 -20.55 -7.26
CA ILE A 36 -4.61 -20.56 -6.35
C ILE A 36 -4.18 -20.95 -4.93
N ILE A 37 -3.40 -22.03 -4.78
CA ILE A 37 -2.94 -22.49 -3.47
C ILE A 37 -2.11 -21.39 -2.79
N SER A 38 -1.17 -20.78 -3.52
CA SER A 38 -0.31 -19.72 -2.99
C SER A 38 -1.13 -18.47 -2.62
N SER A 39 -2.09 -18.07 -3.45
CA SER A 39 -2.97 -16.94 -3.18
C SER A 39 -3.83 -17.15 -1.95
N VAL A 40 -4.42 -18.34 -1.79
CA VAL A 40 -5.21 -18.69 -0.59
C VAL A 40 -4.34 -18.64 0.65
N PHE A 41 -3.12 -19.18 0.58
CA PHE A 41 -2.18 -19.17 1.70
C PHE A 41 -1.78 -17.74 2.09
N VAL A 42 -1.37 -16.91 1.12
CA VAL A 42 -0.97 -15.52 1.35
C VAL A 42 -2.15 -14.70 1.89
N PHE A 43 -3.34 -14.88 1.33
CA PHE A 43 -4.54 -14.19 1.79
C PHE A 43 -4.94 -14.60 3.21
N GLY A 44 -4.91 -15.90 3.52
CA GLY A 44 -5.17 -16.41 4.87
C GLY A 44 -4.15 -15.88 5.88
N ALA A 45 -2.86 -15.88 5.52
CA ALA A 45 -1.80 -15.32 6.36
C ALA A 45 -2.00 -13.81 6.60
N ALA A 46 -2.39 -13.05 5.58
CA ALA A 46 -2.68 -11.63 5.69
C ALA A 46 -3.86 -11.35 6.65
N ILE A 47 -4.94 -12.15 6.56
CA ILE A 47 -6.08 -12.04 7.48
C ILE A 47 -5.66 -12.35 8.92
N LEU A 48 -4.94 -13.46 9.14
CA LEU A 48 -4.48 -13.84 10.47
C LEU A 48 -3.56 -12.78 11.07
N LEU A 49 -2.70 -12.21 10.24
CA LEU A 49 -1.78 -11.15 10.63
C LEU A 49 -2.54 -9.86 11.00
N SER A 50 -3.54 -9.47 10.21
CA SER A 50 -4.41 -8.34 10.52
C SER A 50 -5.18 -8.57 11.82
N TYR A 51 -5.78 -9.76 11.99
CA TYR A 51 -6.52 -10.13 13.20
C TYR A 51 -5.62 -10.13 14.45
N SER A 52 -4.39 -10.60 14.32
CA SER A 52 -3.39 -10.54 15.40
C SER A 52 -3.05 -9.09 15.77
N SER A 53 -2.98 -8.19 14.77
CA SER A 53 -2.81 -6.75 15.00
C SER A 53 -3.98 -6.15 15.75
N ASP A 54 -5.22 -6.51 15.40
CA ASP A 54 -6.43 -6.01 16.07
C ASP A 54 -6.49 -6.44 17.54
N ILE A 55 -6.12 -7.69 17.84
CA ILE A 55 -6.05 -8.17 19.23
C ILE A 55 -4.95 -7.41 19.99
N MET A 56 -3.77 -7.25 19.39
CA MET A 56 -2.67 -6.49 19.99
C MET A 56 -3.06 -5.03 20.24
N SER A 57 -3.86 -4.45 19.36
CA SER A 57 -4.39 -3.10 19.48
C SER A 57 -5.29 -2.93 20.73
N GLN A 58 -5.93 -4.00 21.19
CA GLN A 58 -6.81 -3.97 22.36
C GLN A 58 -6.06 -4.12 23.69
N TYR A 59 -4.80 -4.58 23.66
CA TYR A 59 -3.98 -4.66 24.87
C TYR A 59 -3.76 -3.27 25.47
N LYS A 60 -3.97 -3.15 26.78
CA LYS A 60 -3.78 -1.88 27.50
C LYS A 60 -2.38 -1.82 28.09
N ILE A 61 -1.60 -0.83 27.67
CA ILE A 61 -0.30 -0.51 28.27
C ILE A 61 -0.45 0.86 28.95
N GLY A 62 -0.21 0.92 30.26
CA GLY A 62 -0.40 2.16 31.03
C GLY A 62 -1.84 2.69 31.08
N GLY A 63 -2.84 1.80 30.99
CA GLY A 63 -4.27 2.15 31.08
C GLY A 63 -4.94 2.57 29.76
N LYS A 64 -4.17 2.76 28.68
CA LYS A 64 -4.70 3.07 27.32
C LYS A 64 -4.56 1.85 26.41
N ALA A 65 -5.60 1.58 25.60
CA ALA A 65 -5.53 0.54 24.57
C ALA A 65 -4.47 0.92 23.53
N LEU A 66 -3.57 -0.01 23.19
CA LEU A 66 -2.41 0.22 22.35
C LEU A 66 -2.81 0.74 20.97
N GLY A 67 -3.90 0.23 20.39
CA GLY A 67 -4.49 0.66 19.13
C GLY A 67 -4.97 2.11 19.13
N GLY A 68 -5.41 2.60 20.29
CA GLY A 68 -5.73 4.01 20.51
C GLY A 68 -4.49 4.88 20.71
N THR A 69 -3.29 4.31 20.77
CA THR A 69 -2.03 5.03 20.84
C THR A 69 -1.39 5.16 19.46
N PHE A 70 -0.50 6.14 19.34
CA PHE A 70 0.33 6.35 18.16
C PHE A 70 1.11 5.09 17.74
N VAL A 71 1.69 4.38 18.71
CA VAL A 71 2.49 3.17 18.47
C VAL A 71 1.61 2.05 17.91
N GLY A 72 0.40 1.85 18.44
CA GLY A 72 -0.51 0.83 17.90
C GLY A 72 -1.04 1.19 16.51
N THR A 73 -1.31 2.46 16.22
CA THR A 73 -1.70 2.89 14.86
C THR A 73 -0.56 2.63 13.85
N LEU A 74 0.69 2.94 14.22
CA LEU A 74 1.87 2.68 13.37
C LEU A 74 2.10 1.18 13.16
N PHE A 75 1.97 0.39 14.22
CA PHE A 75 2.12 -1.07 14.13
C PHE A 75 1.05 -1.69 13.23
N MET A 76 -0.20 -1.25 13.36
CA MET A 76 -1.31 -1.71 12.52
C MET A 76 -1.04 -1.38 11.04
N ALA A 77 -0.65 -0.14 10.73
CA ALA A 77 -0.31 0.28 9.37
C ALA A 77 0.86 -0.55 8.78
N PHE A 78 1.91 -0.80 9.56
CA PHE A 78 3.02 -1.65 9.12
C PHE A 78 2.58 -3.09 8.84
N THR A 79 1.74 -3.64 9.73
CA THR A 79 1.27 -5.02 9.66
C THR A 79 0.42 -5.26 8.40
N THR A 80 -0.47 -4.32 8.05
CA THR A 80 -1.34 -4.43 6.87
C THR A 80 -0.58 -4.27 5.55
N SER A 81 0.52 -3.53 5.52
CA SER A 81 1.35 -3.34 4.31
C SER A 81 2.47 -4.38 4.15
N LEU A 82 2.71 -5.22 5.16
CA LEU A 82 3.74 -6.26 5.11
C LEU A 82 3.54 -7.25 3.94
N PRO A 83 2.33 -7.77 3.65
CA PRO A 83 2.11 -8.66 2.51
C PRO A 83 2.50 -8.01 1.17
N GLU A 84 2.16 -6.73 1.00
CA GLU A 84 2.46 -5.96 -0.21
C GLU A 84 3.96 -5.81 -0.41
N ILE A 85 4.70 -5.53 0.68
CA ILE A 85 6.17 -5.45 0.67
C ILE A 85 6.78 -6.79 0.26
N VAL A 86 6.28 -7.90 0.81
CA VAL A 86 6.78 -9.26 0.48
C VAL A 86 6.57 -9.58 -1.01
N VAL A 87 5.40 -9.24 -1.57
CA VAL A 87 5.10 -9.45 -2.99
C VAL A 87 6.01 -8.58 -3.86
N SER A 88 6.16 -7.29 -3.55
CA SER A 88 7.02 -6.37 -4.28
C SER A 88 8.49 -6.79 -4.28
N ILE A 89 9.03 -7.20 -3.12
CA ILE A 89 10.41 -7.69 -3.01
C ILE A 89 10.58 -8.99 -3.81
N SER A 90 9.60 -9.90 -3.75
CA SER A 90 9.65 -11.14 -4.51
C SER A 90 9.65 -10.89 -6.01
N ALA A 91 8.80 -9.98 -6.50
CA ALA A 91 8.77 -9.57 -7.90
C ALA A 91 10.10 -8.95 -8.36
N LEU A 92 10.70 -8.07 -7.54
CA LEU A 92 12.02 -7.50 -7.82
C LEU A 92 13.13 -8.55 -7.85
N LYS A 93 13.10 -9.54 -6.95
CA LYS A 93 14.04 -10.67 -6.96
C LYS A 93 13.91 -11.55 -8.20
N MET A 94 12.72 -11.60 -8.78
CA MET A 94 12.44 -12.30 -10.04
C MET A 94 12.75 -11.45 -11.29
N GLY A 95 13.33 -10.25 -11.13
CA GLY A 95 13.59 -9.32 -12.23
C GLY A 95 12.36 -8.61 -12.76
N SER A 96 11.15 -8.94 -12.31
CA SER A 96 9.90 -8.38 -12.82
C SER A 96 9.57 -7.04 -12.19
N ARG A 97 10.16 -5.97 -12.73
CA ARG A 97 9.93 -4.58 -12.26
C ARG A 97 8.49 -4.13 -12.52
N ASP A 98 7.92 -4.50 -13.65
CA ASP A 98 6.53 -4.14 -13.99
C ASP A 98 5.54 -4.76 -13.02
N MET A 99 5.77 -6.01 -12.57
CA MET A 99 4.94 -6.63 -11.53
C MET A 99 5.09 -5.93 -10.18
N ALA A 100 6.31 -5.54 -9.80
CA ALA A 100 6.55 -4.80 -8.56
C ALA A 100 5.85 -3.42 -8.57
N LEU A 101 5.91 -2.69 -9.68
CA LEU A 101 5.21 -1.42 -9.86
C LEU A 101 3.69 -1.61 -9.89
N GLY A 102 3.20 -2.64 -10.60
CA GLY A 102 1.80 -2.99 -10.65
C GLY A 102 1.22 -3.31 -9.26
N ASN A 103 1.97 -4.04 -8.44
CA ASN A 103 1.60 -4.30 -7.05
C ASN A 103 1.53 -3.00 -6.23
N LEU A 104 2.55 -2.13 -6.33
CA LEU A 104 2.62 -0.87 -5.57
C LEU A 104 1.46 0.10 -5.88
N PHE A 105 1.12 0.30 -7.15
CA PHE A 105 0.02 1.20 -7.53
C PHE A 105 -1.34 0.52 -7.38
N GLY A 106 -1.43 -0.77 -7.72
CA GLY A 106 -2.64 -1.55 -7.64
C GLY A 106 -3.17 -1.69 -6.21
N SER A 107 -2.29 -1.95 -5.25
CA SER A 107 -2.69 -2.09 -3.84
C SER A 107 -3.22 -0.77 -3.26
N ASN A 108 -2.57 0.36 -3.57
CA ASN A 108 -3.04 1.69 -3.16
C ASN A 108 -4.41 2.03 -3.75
N LEU A 109 -4.62 1.75 -5.05
CA LEU A 109 -5.91 1.96 -5.69
C LEU A 109 -7.00 1.05 -5.09
N PHE A 110 -6.66 -0.21 -4.84
CA PHE A 110 -7.56 -1.18 -4.21
C PHE A 110 -7.95 -0.76 -2.79
N ASN A 111 -7.01 -0.27 -1.98
CA ASN A 111 -7.27 0.25 -0.64
C ASN A 111 -8.24 1.44 -0.67
N LEU A 112 -8.08 2.37 -1.62
CA LEU A 112 -9.01 3.48 -1.82
C LEU A 112 -10.40 3.02 -2.30
N ALA A 113 -10.44 2.02 -3.18
CA ALA A 113 -11.68 1.45 -3.70
C ALA A 113 -12.48 0.75 -2.58
N ILE A 114 -11.82 -0.06 -1.74
CA ILE A 114 -12.47 -0.69 -0.59
C ILE A 114 -12.99 0.36 0.38
N LEU A 115 -12.21 1.39 0.68
CA LEU A 115 -12.65 2.45 1.60
C LEU A 115 -13.88 3.19 1.07
N SER A 116 -13.88 3.51 -0.23
CA SER A 116 -15.00 4.18 -0.91
C SER A 116 -16.25 3.31 -0.93
N PHE A 117 -16.08 2.02 -1.22
CA PHE A 117 -17.17 1.05 -1.19
C PHE A 117 -17.72 0.87 0.23
N SER A 118 -16.84 0.74 1.23
CA SER A 118 -17.19 0.63 2.64
C SER A 118 -17.99 1.84 3.12
N ASP A 119 -17.56 3.07 2.82
CA ASP A 119 -18.33 4.29 3.16
C ASP A 119 -19.72 4.28 2.47
N GLY A 120 -19.78 3.88 1.21
CA GLY A 120 -21.04 3.72 0.47
C GLY A 120 -22.00 2.75 1.16
N PHE A 121 -21.52 1.58 1.57
CA PHE A 121 -22.31 0.59 2.30
C PHE A 121 -22.71 1.06 3.70
N TYR A 122 -21.84 1.81 4.39
CA TYR A 122 -22.13 2.36 5.70
C TYR A 122 -23.25 3.40 5.64
N ARG A 123 -23.23 4.27 4.62
CA ARG A 123 -24.31 5.25 4.34
C ARG A 123 -25.60 4.58 3.92
N LEU A 124 -25.51 3.53 3.11
CA LEU A 124 -26.68 2.78 2.66
C LEU A 124 -27.32 2.02 3.83
N GLY A 125 -26.51 1.38 4.68
CA GLY A 125 -26.97 0.67 5.88
C GLY A 125 -27.58 1.59 6.94
N SER A 126 -27.07 2.80 7.13
CA SER A 126 -27.66 3.79 8.03
C SER A 126 -28.92 4.47 7.49
N TYR A 127 -29.14 4.43 6.17
CA TYR A 127 -30.40 4.84 5.56
C TYR A 127 -31.50 3.79 5.77
N PHE A 128 -31.18 2.50 5.71
CA PHE A 128 -32.17 1.41 5.86
C PHE A 128 -32.46 1.00 7.31
N ARG A 129 -31.53 1.27 8.22
CA ARG A 129 -31.66 0.97 9.64
C ARG A 129 -31.65 2.33 10.31
N GLU A 130 -32.78 2.76 10.89
CA GLU A 130 -32.99 4.04 11.61
C GLU A 130 -32.08 4.19 12.84
N VAL A 131 -30.78 3.97 12.67
CA VAL A 131 -29.76 4.30 13.64
C VAL A 131 -29.60 5.81 13.52
N PRO A 132 -29.82 6.59 14.59
CA PRO A 132 -29.75 8.04 14.53
C PRO A 132 -28.28 8.45 14.33
N LEU A 133 -27.83 8.46 13.08
CA LEU A 133 -26.60 9.12 12.70
C LEU A 133 -26.88 10.61 12.80
N LYS A 134 -26.52 11.20 13.95
CA LYS A 134 -26.35 12.66 14.03
C LYS A 134 -25.14 13.03 13.16
N GLY A 135 -25.40 13.18 11.87
CA GLY A 135 -24.55 13.84 10.88
C GLY A 135 -23.81 12.92 9.91
N ASN A 136 -23.30 13.57 8.85
CA ASN A 136 -22.55 12.95 7.75
C ASN A 136 -21.35 12.15 8.29
N ALA A 137 -20.81 11.18 7.55
CA ALA A 137 -19.56 10.47 7.95
C ALA A 137 -18.43 11.44 8.36
N PHE A 138 -18.42 12.66 7.80
CA PHE A 138 -17.54 13.77 8.17
C PHE A 138 -17.76 14.41 9.55
N SER A 139 -18.93 14.31 10.18
CA SER A 139 -19.20 14.89 11.51
C SER A 139 -18.75 13.99 12.67
N ILE A 140 -18.39 12.74 12.40
CA ILE A 140 -17.86 11.77 13.37
C ILE A 140 -16.31 11.77 13.34
N ILE A 141 -15.73 12.33 12.28
CA ILE A 141 -14.29 12.37 12.06
C ILE A 141 -13.68 13.49 12.91
N SER A 142 -12.89 13.10 13.92
CA SER A 142 -12.08 14.02 14.72
C SER A 142 -11.26 14.96 13.82
N PRO A 143 -11.12 16.26 14.16
CA PRO A 143 -10.33 17.24 13.40
C PRO A 143 -8.91 16.75 13.06
N ASN A 144 -8.35 15.86 13.87
CA ASN A 144 -7.02 15.28 13.68
C ASN A 144 -6.89 14.43 12.40
N HIS A 145 -7.98 13.89 11.87
CA HIS A 145 -7.97 13.15 10.61
C HIS A 145 -7.86 14.04 9.36
N PHE A 146 -8.23 15.32 9.47
CA PHE A 146 -8.03 16.28 8.39
C PHE A 146 -6.54 16.50 8.11
N ILE A 147 -5.74 16.59 9.17
CA ILE A 147 -4.29 16.78 9.08
C ILE A 147 -3.62 15.55 8.46
N SER A 148 -4.00 14.33 8.87
CA SER A 148 -3.48 13.11 8.25
C SER A 148 -3.84 13.01 6.76
N GLY A 149 -5.02 13.48 6.37
CA GLY A 149 -5.45 13.55 4.96
C GLY A 149 -4.59 14.50 4.14
N LEU A 150 -4.32 15.71 4.66
CA LEU A 150 -3.45 16.70 4.00
C LEU A 150 -2.02 16.17 3.84
N ILE A 151 -1.47 15.55 4.89
CA ILE A 151 -0.16 14.88 4.84
C ILE A 151 -0.14 13.83 3.72
N GLY A 152 -1.17 12.98 3.64
CA GLY A 152 -1.28 11.96 2.59
C GLY A 152 -1.30 12.54 1.16
N ILE A 153 -2.00 13.67 0.95
CA ILE A 153 -2.02 14.37 -0.34
C ILE A 153 -0.62 14.87 -0.71
N ILE A 154 0.12 15.43 0.24
CA ILE A 154 1.50 15.89 0.04
C ILE A 154 2.41 14.71 -0.34
N PHE A 155 2.29 13.56 0.31
CA PHE A 155 3.04 12.36 -0.05
C PHE A 155 2.78 11.92 -1.49
N ILE A 156 1.51 11.84 -1.88
CA ILE A 156 1.13 11.44 -3.25
C ILE A 156 1.68 12.46 -4.25
N ALA A 157 1.59 13.76 -3.98
CA ALA A 157 2.11 14.80 -4.86
C ALA A 157 3.63 14.71 -5.06
N ILE A 158 4.39 14.39 -4.00
CA ILE A 158 5.85 14.21 -4.08
C ILE A 158 6.20 12.94 -4.85
N VAL A 159 5.49 11.84 -4.60
CA VAL A 159 5.68 10.58 -5.35
C VAL A 159 5.38 10.79 -6.83
N LEU A 160 4.28 11.46 -7.19
CA LEU A 160 3.94 11.78 -8.58
C LEU A 160 4.99 12.69 -9.22
N SER A 161 5.49 13.70 -8.48
CA SER A 161 6.53 14.59 -8.95
C SER A 161 7.85 13.84 -9.20
N SER A 162 8.23 12.92 -8.31
CA SER A 162 9.40 12.04 -8.48
C SER A 162 9.25 11.10 -9.69
N LEU A 163 8.05 10.60 -9.96
CA LEU A 163 7.79 9.75 -11.13
C LEU A 163 7.81 10.54 -12.45
N MET A 164 7.29 11.77 -12.46
CA MET A 164 7.30 12.64 -13.65
C MET A 164 8.69 13.21 -13.94
N LEU A 165 9.44 13.59 -12.90
CA LEU A 165 10.82 13.99 -12.99
C LEU A 165 11.69 12.73 -13.10
N ARG A 166 11.61 12.06 -14.26
CA ARG A 166 12.42 10.89 -14.59
C ARG A 166 13.91 11.28 -14.65
N ARG A 167 14.53 11.48 -13.48
CA ARG A 167 15.89 12.01 -13.34
C ARG A 167 16.86 10.89 -13.69
N LYS A 168 17.60 11.08 -14.77
CA LYS A 168 18.59 10.13 -15.31
C LYS A 168 19.79 9.88 -14.38
N GLU A 169 20.02 10.77 -13.42
CA GLU A 169 21.21 10.79 -12.57
C GLU A 169 20.95 10.03 -11.26
N LYS A 170 21.21 8.72 -11.25
CA LYS A 170 21.28 7.93 -10.01
C LYS A 170 22.62 8.19 -9.31
N HIS A 171 22.63 9.06 -8.31
CA HIS A 171 23.75 9.16 -7.37
C HIS A 171 23.44 8.33 -6.12
N GLY A 172 23.80 7.03 -6.16
CA GLY A 172 23.68 6.09 -5.04
C GLY A 172 22.66 4.95 -5.22
N PRO A 173 22.61 3.98 -4.27
CA PRO A 173 21.65 2.86 -4.30
C PRO A 173 20.20 3.30 -4.07
N LEU A 174 19.99 4.48 -3.47
CA LEU A 174 18.69 5.11 -3.23
C LEU A 174 18.66 6.47 -3.94
N GLY A 175 17.58 6.77 -4.67
CA GLY A 175 17.40 8.11 -5.25
C GLY A 175 17.19 9.16 -4.16
N PHE A 176 17.63 10.39 -4.39
CA PHE A 176 17.38 11.52 -3.49
C PHE A 176 15.90 11.63 -3.11
N ASP A 177 15.01 11.39 -4.07
CA ASP A 177 13.56 11.43 -3.85
C ASP A 177 13.10 10.41 -2.79
N THR A 178 13.69 9.22 -2.76
CA THR A 178 13.38 8.18 -1.76
C THR A 178 13.85 8.61 -0.36
N LEU A 179 15.01 9.27 -0.26
CA LEU A 179 15.50 9.84 1.00
C LEU A 179 14.60 10.97 1.48
N THR A 180 14.17 11.87 0.57
CA THR A 180 13.25 12.96 0.88
C THR A 180 11.91 12.42 1.38
N ILE A 181 11.36 11.40 0.73
CA ILE A 181 10.12 10.74 1.18
C ILE A 181 10.31 10.12 2.57
N GLY A 182 11.43 9.42 2.81
CA GLY A 182 11.73 8.83 4.12
C GLY A 182 11.84 9.86 5.24
N ILE A 183 12.55 10.96 5.01
CA ILE A 183 12.68 12.07 5.97
C ILE A 183 11.31 12.71 6.25
N LEU A 184 10.54 13.00 5.19
CA LEU A 184 9.21 13.58 5.32
C LEU A 184 8.27 12.65 6.08
N TYR A 185 8.38 11.33 5.87
CA TYR A 185 7.57 10.32 6.56
C TYR A 185 7.83 10.34 8.06
N ILE A 186 9.11 10.34 8.46
CA ILE A 186 9.49 10.46 9.87
C ILE A 186 9.03 11.79 10.45
N ALA A 187 9.21 12.90 9.73
CA ALA A 187 8.76 14.23 10.17
C ALA A 187 7.23 14.29 10.34
N SER A 188 6.48 13.66 9.44
CA SER A 188 5.01 13.60 9.50
C SER A 188 4.51 12.75 10.66
N ILE A 189 5.15 11.60 10.89
CA ILE A 189 4.96 10.74 12.06
C ILE A 189 5.18 11.55 13.35
N TYR A 190 6.29 12.28 13.43
CA TYR A 190 6.60 13.12 14.59
C TYR A 190 5.60 14.26 14.79
N LEU A 191 5.19 14.93 13.71
CA LEU A 191 4.16 15.98 13.75
C LEU A 191 2.82 15.44 14.25
N LEU A 192 2.40 14.28 13.76
CA LEU A 192 1.17 13.60 14.21
C LEU A 192 1.24 13.14 15.66
N TYR A 193 2.43 12.80 16.16
CA TYR A 193 2.64 12.51 17.58
C TYR A 193 2.48 13.76 18.45
N LEU A 194 2.98 14.92 18.00
CA LEU A 194 2.87 16.19 18.73
C LEU A 194 1.44 16.76 18.74
N LEU A 195 0.65 16.48 17.71
CA LEU A 195 -0.72 17.00 17.54
C LEU A 195 -1.81 16.16 18.24
N ARG A 196 -1.44 15.08 18.93
CA ARG A 196 -2.35 14.12 19.56
C ARG A 196 -2.32 14.20 21.08
#